data_AF-A0A953M7I9-F1
#
_entry.id   AF-A0A953M7I9-F1
#
_cell.length_a   1.000
_cell.length_b   1.000
_cell.length_c   1.000
_cell.angle_alpha   90.00
_cell.angle_beta   90.00
_cell.angle_gamma   90.00
#
_symmetry.space_group_name_H-M   'P 1'
#
loop_
_entity.id
_entity.type
_entity.pdbx_description
1 polymer ?
#
loop_
_entity_poly.entity_id
_entity_poly.type
_entity_poly.pdbx_seq_one_letter_code
_entity_poly.pdbx_strand_id
1 'polypeptide(L)'
;IRPLLDACRKVYASLYTDRAIAYRVHKGFEHTAVALSIGVQRMVRSDLGASGVLFTLDTESGFRDVVLITAAWGLGEYVVQGTVTPDEYYVFKPTLASGRRPIVRRQLGEKAHKLVYAGSEMAGGATTVDVEVAAEDRNRYTLSDDQVLELARYAVAIEAHYSARNDRPMPMDVEWASDGPSGDLFIIQARPETVHAGRPAHELETYRLERRGEVLVRGKSVGHRIGQGRARVIASPRDMNTVEAGEVLVTDITDPDWEPVMKRSAAIVTNRGGRTCHAAIVARELGIPAVVGTGDGTARIATGAELTVSCAEGDTGYVYAGALPFRTQVHKLATGARPRTHVMMNVGDPDHAFHLARIPNDGVGLARMEFIISNLIRIHPAAALGYADLS
;
A
#
# COMPACT_ATOMS: atom_id res chain seq x y z
N ILE A 1 -8.91 -19.88 -29.76
CA ILE A 1 -9.88 -20.61 -28.90
C ILE A 1 -9.21 -21.64 -28.00
N ARG A 2 -8.36 -22.55 -28.50
CA ARG A 2 -7.74 -23.59 -27.64
C ARG A 2 -6.97 -23.06 -26.41
N PRO A 3 -6.09 -22.04 -26.52
CA PRO A 3 -5.41 -21.48 -25.35
C PRO A 3 -6.36 -20.87 -24.32
N LEU A 4 -7.46 -20.24 -24.78
CA LEU A 4 -8.50 -19.69 -23.92
C LEU A 4 -9.22 -20.80 -23.14
N LEU A 5 -9.60 -21.90 -23.80
CA LEU A 5 -10.24 -23.03 -23.12
C LEU A 5 -9.32 -23.69 -22.09
N ASP A 6 -8.03 -23.79 -22.39
CA ASP A 6 -7.06 -24.34 -21.45
C ASP A 6 -6.84 -23.40 -20.25
N ALA A 7 -6.83 -22.08 -20.47
CA ALA A 7 -6.84 -21.10 -19.37
C ALA A 7 -8.10 -21.25 -18.50
N CYS A 8 -9.29 -21.38 -19.10
CA CYS A 8 -10.52 -21.60 -18.36
C CYS A 8 -10.47 -22.88 -17.52
N ARG A 9 -9.94 -23.98 -18.06
CA ARG A 9 -9.76 -25.23 -17.31
C ARG A 9 -8.80 -25.07 -16.12
N LYS A 10 -7.69 -24.35 -16.30
CA LYS A 10 -6.76 -24.04 -15.21
C LYS A 10 -7.42 -23.22 -14.10
N VAL A 11 -8.26 -22.26 -14.46
CA VAL A 11 -9.03 -21.46 -13.49
C VAL A 11 -10.05 -22.32 -12.73
N TYR A 12 -10.76 -23.24 -13.40
CA TYR A 12 -11.63 -24.19 -12.68
C TYR A 12 -10.84 -25.11 -11.75
N ALA A 13 -9.67 -25.60 -12.19
CA ALA A 13 -8.80 -26.44 -11.36
C ALA A 13 -8.25 -25.67 -10.14
N SER A 14 -8.05 -24.35 -10.22
CA SER A 14 -7.50 -23.55 -9.12
C SER A 14 -8.40 -23.55 -7.87
N LEU A 15 -9.71 -23.78 -8.04
CA LEU A 15 -10.67 -23.92 -6.95
C LEU A 15 -10.35 -25.11 -6.03
N TYR A 16 -9.66 -26.12 -6.54
CA TYR A 16 -9.30 -27.35 -5.83
C TYR A 16 -7.80 -27.42 -5.50
N THR A 17 -7.11 -26.28 -5.52
CA THR A 17 -5.76 -26.20 -4.95
C THR A 17 -5.80 -26.43 -3.44
N ASP A 18 -4.72 -26.99 -2.88
CA ASP A 18 -4.59 -27.23 -1.44
C ASP A 18 -4.92 -25.98 -0.61
N ARG A 19 -4.49 -24.81 -1.09
CA ARG A 19 -4.82 -23.49 -0.53
C ARG A 19 -6.31 -23.21 -0.48
N ALA A 20 -7.01 -23.34 -1.62
CA ALA A 20 -8.45 -23.05 -1.71
C ALA A 20 -9.28 -24.03 -0.86
N ILE A 21 -8.80 -25.26 -0.70
CA ILE A 21 -9.40 -26.25 0.21
C ILE A 21 -9.20 -25.83 1.66
N ALA A 22 -7.96 -25.54 2.08
CA ALA A 22 -7.64 -25.13 3.45
C ALA A 22 -8.40 -23.86 3.90
N TYR A 23 -8.51 -22.87 3.01
CA TYR A 23 -9.29 -21.66 3.26
C TYR A 23 -10.78 -21.96 3.49
N ARG A 24 -11.39 -22.83 2.67
CA ARG A 24 -12.80 -23.23 2.81
C ARG A 24 -13.06 -23.98 4.10
N VAL A 25 -12.17 -24.92 4.48
CA VAL A 25 -12.23 -25.62 5.76
C VAL A 25 -12.20 -24.61 6.92
N HIS A 26 -11.27 -23.65 6.89
CA HIS A 26 -11.14 -22.63 7.94
C HIS A 26 -12.36 -21.70 8.06
N LYS A 27 -13.02 -21.39 6.95
CA LYS A 27 -14.24 -20.57 6.93
C LYS A 27 -15.53 -21.38 7.14
N GLY A 28 -15.44 -22.71 7.25
CA GLY A 28 -16.58 -23.61 7.46
C GLY A 28 -17.48 -23.78 6.23
N PHE A 29 -16.95 -23.63 5.01
CA PHE A 29 -17.73 -23.82 3.78
C PHE A 29 -17.74 -25.28 3.30
N GLU A 30 -18.93 -25.79 2.97
CA GLU A 30 -19.13 -27.09 2.32
C GLU A 30 -18.41 -27.14 0.95
N HIS A 31 -17.63 -28.19 0.70
CA HIS A 31 -16.71 -28.24 -0.45
C HIS A 31 -17.41 -28.33 -1.81
N THR A 32 -18.64 -28.82 -1.82
CA THR A 32 -19.47 -29.04 -3.01
C THR A 32 -20.37 -27.86 -3.36
N ALA A 33 -20.46 -26.83 -2.49
CA ALA A 33 -21.38 -25.71 -2.65
C ALA A 33 -20.77 -24.47 -3.33
N VAL A 34 -19.49 -24.51 -3.71
CA VAL A 34 -18.78 -23.34 -4.24
C VAL A 34 -18.68 -23.42 -5.76
N ALA A 35 -19.33 -22.48 -6.46
CA ALA A 35 -19.17 -22.27 -7.89
C ALA A 35 -18.21 -21.11 -8.17
N LEU A 36 -17.42 -21.21 -9.25
CA LEU A 36 -16.52 -20.16 -9.71
C LEU A 36 -17.00 -19.65 -11.08
N SER A 37 -17.00 -18.33 -11.25
CA SER A 37 -17.24 -17.67 -12.54
C SER A 37 -15.91 -17.26 -13.16
N ILE A 38 -15.79 -17.36 -14.50
CA ILE A 38 -14.60 -16.95 -15.24
C ILE A 38 -14.94 -15.70 -16.04
N GLY A 39 -14.33 -14.57 -15.67
CA GLY A 39 -14.38 -13.33 -16.44
C GLY A 39 -13.34 -13.37 -17.56
N VAL A 40 -13.77 -13.28 -18.82
CA VAL A 40 -12.87 -13.12 -19.97
C VAL A 40 -12.97 -11.67 -20.45
N GLN A 41 -11.93 -10.89 -20.17
CA GLN A 41 -11.88 -9.46 -20.47
C GLN A 41 -10.88 -9.17 -21.58
N ARG A 42 -11.17 -8.13 -22.37
CA ARG A 42 -10.22 -7.60 -23.35
C ARG A 42 -9.04 -6.95 -22.61
N MET A 43 -7.82 -7.27 -23.01
CA MET A 43 -6.63 -6.67 -22.45
C MET A 43 -6.44 -5.22 -22.92
N VAL A 44 -5.96 -4.36 -22.02
CA VAL A 44 -5.49 -2.99 -22.27
C VAL A 44 -3.98 -3.04 -22.53
N ARG A 45 -3.44 -2.23 -23.45
CA ARG A 45 -1.99 -2.23 -23.77
C ARG A 45 -1.17 -1.46 -22.73
N SER A 46 -1.34 -1.78 -21.45
CA SER A 46 -0.53 -1.22 -20.37
C SER A 46 0.89 -1.78 -20.32
N ASP A 47 1.18 -2.84 -21.07
CA ASP A 47 2.56 -3.29 -21.35
C ASP A 47 3.42 -2.17 -21.97
N LEU A 48 2.79 -1.26 -22.73
CA LEU A 48 3.41 -0.07 -23.33
C LEU A 48 3.10 1.23 -22.56
N GLY A 49 2.40 1.13 -21.43
CA GLY A 49 1.93 2.26 -20.66
C GLY A 49 2.08 1.99 -19.18
N ALA A 50 1.02 2.28 -18.44
CA ALA A 50 1.00 2.24 -17.00
C ALA A 50 -0.20 1.47 -16.47
N SER A 51 -0.12 1.03 -15.23
CA SER A 51 -1.25 0.49 -14.51
C SER A 51 -1.04 0.62 -13.01
N GLY A 52 -2.09 0.35 -12.25
CA GLY A 52 -2.00 0.32 -10.81
C GLY A 52 -3.34 0.16 -10.14
N VAL A 53 -3.38 0.60 -8.89
CA VAL A 53 -4.54 0.48 -8.01
C VAL A 53 -4.87 1.86 -7.47
N LEU A 54 -6.13 2.11 -7.17
CA LEU A 54 -6.55 3.28 -6.43
C LEU A 54 -7.53 2.90 -5.32
N PHE A 55 -7.49 3.68 -4.25
CA PHE A 55 -8.36 3.55 -3.09
C PHE A 55 -9.08 4.87 -2.88
N THR A 56 -10.38 4.80 -2.59
CA THR A 56 -11.18 6.01 -2.30
C THR A 56 -11.06 6.45 -0.84
N LEU A 57 -9.96 6.13 -0.18
CA LEU A 57 -9.56 6.65 1.12
C LEU A 57 -8.05 6.47 1.28
N ASP A 58 -7.49 7.11 2.29
CA ASP A 58 -6.14 6.77 2.72
C ASP A 58 -6.13 5.43 3.47
N THR A 59 -5.44 4.43 2.93
CA THR A 59 -5.45 3.06 3.45
C THR A 59 -4.75 2.92 4.80
N GLU A 60 -3.97 3.90 5.26
CA GLU A 60 -3.29 3.85 6.55
C GLU A 60 -4.17 4.41 7.69
N SER A 61 -4.66 5.63 7.50
CA SER A 61 -5.44 6.36 8.50
C SER A 61 -6.94 6.07 8.42
N GLY A 62 -7.44 5.66 7.25
CA GLY A 62 -8.87 5.58 6.95
C GLY A 62 -9.50 6.94 6.60
N PHE A 63 -8.69 7.97 6.34
CA PHE A 63 -9.19 9.30 5.98
C PHE A 63 -9.91 9.27 4.64
N ARG A 64 -11.21 9.61 4.66
CA ARG A 64 -12.13 9.37 3.54
C ARG A 64 -12.13 10.45 2.47
N ASP A 65 -11.58 11.62 2.75
CA ASP A 65 -11.67 12.77 1.84
C ASP A 65 -10.53 12.80 0.81
N VAL A 66 -9.80 11.70 0.63
CA VAL A 66 -8.73 11.57 -0.36
C VAL A 66 -8.92 10.33 -1.23
N VAL A 67 -8.39 10.39 -2.45
CA VAL A 67 -8.13 9.24 -3.30
C VAL A 67 -6.63 8.99 -3.29
N LEU A 68 -6.22 7.78 -2.91
CA LEU A 68 -4.85 7.29 -3.07
C LEU A 68 -4.76 6.57 -4.41
N ILE A 69 -3.82 6.96 -5.27
CA ILE A 69 -3.57 6.31 -6.57
C ILE A 69 -2.13 5.80 -6.56
N THR A 70 -1.93 4.53 -6.87
CA THR A 70 -0.61 3.95 -7.15
C THR A 70 -0.44 3.71 -8.65
N ALA A 71 0.78 3.91 -9.15
CA ALA A 71 1.10 3.69 -10.56
C ALA A 71 2.50 3.08 -10.75
N ALA A 72 2.60 2.11 -11.64
CA ALA A 72 3.87 1.63 -12.16
C ALA A 72 3.77 1.36 -13.67
N TRP A 73 4.92 1.18 -14.31
CA TRP A 73 5.00 0.84 -15.73
C TRP A 73 4.61 -0.63 -15.98
N GLY A 74 4.02 -0.91 -17.14
CA GLY A 74 3.66 -2.26 -17.54
C GLY A 74 2.31 -2.74 -17.03
N LEU A 75 2.11 -4.07 -17.06
CA LEU A 75 0.88 -4.73 -16.61
C LEU A 75 0.71 -4.66 -15.08
N GLY A 76 -0.54 -4.54 -14.62
CA GLY A 76 -0.87 -4.21 -13.22
C GLY A 76 -0.59 -5.29 -12.20
N GLU A 77 -0.31 -6.51 -12.66
CA GLU A 77 -0.05 -7.67 -11.82
C GLU A 77 1.05 -7.39 -10.78
N TYR A 78 2.13 -6.69 -11.16
CA TYR A 78 3.22 -6.39 -10.24
C TYR A 78 2.87 -5.36 -9.17
N VAL A 79 1.95 -4.43 -9.44
CA VAL A 79 1.47 -3.48 -8.43
C VAL A 79 0.58 -4.21 -7.43
N VAL A 80 -0.34 -5.07 -7.92
CA VAL A 80 -1.27 -5.85 -7.10
C VAL A 80 -0.52 -6.87 -6.22
N GLN A 81 0.46 -7.57 -6.81
CA GLN A 81 1.29 -8.53 -6.08
C GLN A 81 2.30 -7.84 -5.15
N GLY A 82 2.61 -6.57 -5.38
CA GLY A 82 3.66 -5.86 -4.64
C GLY A 82 5.08 -6.23 -5.05
N THR A 83 5.25 -6.73 -6.26
CA THR A 83 6.58 -7.02 -6.82
C THR A 83 7.36 -5.74 -7.11
N VAL A 84 6.65 -4.62 -7.31
CA VAL A 84 7.24 -3.30 -7.58
C VAL A 84 6.83 -2.27 -6.53
N THR A 85 7.70 -1.30 -6.27
CA THR A 85 7.40 -0.09 -5.50
C THR A 85 6.86 0.99 -6.44
N PRO A 86 5.54 1.27 -6.44
CA PRO A 86 4.92 2.21 -7.38
C PRO A 86 5.07 3.66 -6.91
N ASP A 87 4.78 4.58 -7.83
CA ASP A 87 4.47 5.98 -7.48
C ASP A 87 3.19 6.04 -6.65
N GLU A 88 3.06 7.06 -5.80
CA GLU A 88 1.86 7.34 -5.02
C GLU A 88 1.41 8.79 -5.24
N TYR A 89 0.11 8.97 -5.43
CA TYR A 89 -0.54 10.28 -5.58
C TYR A 89 -1.74 10.36 -4.64
N TYR A 90 -1.90 11.51 -3.98
CA TYR A 90 -3.09 11.78 -3.17
C TYR A 90 -3.87 12.94 -3.77
N VAL A 91 -5.17 12.73 -3.98
CA VAL A 91 -6.10 13.74 -4.51
C VAL A 91 -7.19 14.03 -3.50
N PHE A 92 -7.36 15.30 -3.10
CA PHE A 92 -8.36 15.69 -2.11
C PHE A 92 -9.74 15.87 -2.74
N LYS A 93 -10.70 15.02 -2.36
CA LYS A 93 -12.03 14.90 -3.00
C LYS A 93 -12.87 16.18 -2.91
N PRO A 94 -12.98 16.88 -1.76
CA PRO A 94 -13.85 18.06 -1.66
C PRO A 94 -13.46 19.15 -2.65
N THR A 95 -12.16 19.39 -2.80
CA THR A 95 -11.65 20.40 -3.72
C THR A 95 -11.72 19.92 -5.17
N LEU A 96 -11.66 18.61 -5.42
CA LEU A 96 -11.83 18.02 -6.75
C LEU A 96 -13.27 18.22 -7.25
N ALA A 97 -14.25 18.04 -6.37
CA ALA A 97 -15.66 18.28 -6.65
C ALA A 97 -15.95 19.75 -7.02
N SER A 98 -15.14 20.69 -6.56
CA SER A 98 -15.21 22.11 -6.94
C SER A 98 -14.56 22.45 -8.29
N GLY A 99 -14.12 21.45 -9.06
CA GLY A 99 -13.49 21.63 -10.38
C GLY A 99 -12.03 22.08 -10.34
N ARG A 100 -11.38 22.06 -9.16
CA ARG A 100 -9.96 22.40 -9.01
C ARG A 100 -9.06 21.18 -9.23
N ARG A 101 -7.74 21.37 -9.10
CA ARG A 101 -6.68 20.37 -9.36
C ARG A 101 -5.93 19.95 -8.07
N PRO A 102 -6.57 19.29 -7.08
CA PRO A 102 -6.01 19.16 -5.73
C PRO A 102 -5.15 17.90 -5.55
N ILE A 103 -4.05 17.78 -6.30
CA ILE A 103 -3.02 16.78 -6.01
C ILE A 103 -2.23 17.28 -4.80
N VAL A 104 -2.52 16.74 -3.61
CA VAL A 104 -1.97 17.23 -2.33
C VAL A 104 -0.63 16.59 -1.97
N ARG A 105 -0.30 15.46 -2.60
CA ARG A 105 0.98 14.76 -2.38
C ARG A 105 1.36 13.89 -3.58
N ARG A 106 2.68 13.78 -3.81
CA ARG A 106 3.28 12.80 -4.73
C ARG A 106 4.48 12.15 -4.07
N GLN A 107 4.69 10.87 -4.35
CA GLN A 107 5.88 10.15 -3.97
C GLN A 107 6.34 9.29 -5.14
N LEU A 108 7.61 9.45 -5.52
CA LEU A 108 8.20 8.68 -6.60
C LEU A 108 8.53 7.27 -6.10
N GLY A 109 8.06 6.26 -6.81
CA GLY A 109 8.41 4.87 -6.61
C GLY A 109 9.68 4.49 -7.36
N GLU A 110 10.38 3.46 -6.87
CA GLU A 110 11.59 2.96 -7.52
C GLU A 110 11.33 2.41 -8.92
N LYS A 111 10.16 1.75 -9.10
CA LYS A 111 9.68 1.20 -10.38
C LYS A 111 10.73 0.38 -11.14
N ALA A 112 11.52 -0.44 -10.44
CA ALA A 112 12.70 -1.11 -11.01
C ALA A 112 12.39 -2.12 -12.12
N HIS A 113 11.25 -2.81 -12.04
CA HIS A 113 10.83 -3.84 -12.99
C HIS A 113 9.39 -3.59 -13.47
N LYS A 114 9.08 -4.08 -14.67
CA LYS A 114 7.74 -4.08 -15.25
C LYS A 114 7.43 -5.40 -15.95
N LEU A 115 6.17 -5.79 -15.93
CA LEU A 115 5.68 -6.95 -16.68
C LEU A 115 5.16 -6.49 -18.05
N VAL A 116 5.63 -7.13 -19.12
CA VAL A 116 5.19 -6.86 -20.50
C VAL A 116 4.80 -8.16 -21.20
N TYR A 117 4.17 -8.08 -22.38
CA TYR A 117 3.87 -9.29 -23.15
C TYR A 117 5.14 -9.96 -23.64
N ALA A 118 5.13 -11.29 -23.60
CA ALA A 118 6.18 -12.09 -24.22
C ALA A 118 6.16 -11.90 -25.74
N GLY A 119 7.32 -11.65 -26.33
CA GLY A 119 7.48 -11.69 -27.79
C GLY A 119 7.19 -13.08 -28.34
N SER A 120 6.77 -13.17 -29.60
CA SER A 120 6.41 -14.42 -30.28
C SER A 120 7.55 -15.44 -30.38
N GLU A 121 8.79 -15.02 -30.12
CA GLU A 121 10.00 -15.83 -30.23
C GLU A 121 10.43 -16.50 -28.90
N MET A 122 9.77 -16.21 -27.77
CA MET A 122 10.14 -16.82 -26.50
C MET A 122 9.61 -18.25 -26.37
N ALA A 123 10.54 -19.20 -26.45
CA ALA A 123 10.30 -20.62 -26.21
C ALA A 123 9.96 -20.86 -24.73
N GLY A 124 8.73 -21.29 -24.44
CA GLY A 124 8.33 -21.64 -23.07
C GLY A 124 6.85 -21.49 -22.74
N GLY A 125 6.04 -20.90 -23.63
CA GLY A 125 4.58 -20.77 -23.42
C GLY A 125 4.18 -19.73 -22.36
N ALA A 126 5.13 -18.97 -21.81
CA ALA A 126 4.85 -17.79 -21.00
C ALA A 126 4.28 -16.66 -21.88
N THR A 127 3.18 -16.06 -21.44
CA THR A 127 2.50 -14.96 -22.17
C THR A 127 3.03 -13.58 -21.79
N THR A 128 3.80 -13.50 -20.71
CA THR A 128 4.35 -12.27 -20.14
C THR A 128 5.81 -12.49 -19.70
N VAL A 129 6.57 -11.41 -19.59
CA VAL A 129 7.99 -11.42 -19.21
C VAL A 129 8.32 -10.21 -18.32
N ASP A 130 9.18 -10.44 -17.34
CA ASP A 130 9.78 -9.38 -16.51
C ASP A 130 10.86 -8.64 -17.29
N VAL A 131 10.83 -7.31 -17.25
CA VAL A 131 11.85 -6.46 -17.87
C VAL A 131 12.23 -5.34 -16.91
N GLU A 132 13.52 -5.04 -16.82
CA GLU A 132 14.02 -3.87 -16.10
C GLU A 132 13.54 -2.56 -16.73
N VAL A 133 13.15 -1.61 -15.89
CA VAL A 133 12.76 -0.27 -16.33
C VAL A 133 14.00 0.60 -16.48
N ALA A 134 14.09 1.31 -17.60
CA ALA A 134 15.19 2.24 -17.86
C ALA A 134 15.31 3.29 -16.74
N ALA A 135 16.55 3.69 -16.40
CA ALA A 135 16.80 4.62 -15.31
C ALA A 135 16.06 5.97 -15.46
N GLU A 136 15.90 6.45 -16.69
CA GLU A 136 15.13 7.66 -17.00
C GLU A 136 13.65 7.54 -16.61
N ASP A 137 13.03 6.39 -16.92
CA ASP A 137 11.63 6.10 -16.61
C ASP A 137 11.41 5.82 -15.11
N ARG A 138 12.42 5.28 -14.42
CA ARG A 138 12.40 5.09 -12.96
C ARG A 138 12.38 6.44 -12.24
N ASN A 139 13.13 7.42 -12.75
CA ASN A 139 13.27 8.75 -12.17
C ASN A 139 12.15 9.72 -12.55
N ARG A 140 11.09 9.26 -13.23
CA ARG A 140 9.93 10.05 -13.61
C ARG A 140 8.63 9.48 -13.05
N TYR A 141 7.66 10.36 -12.86
CA TYR A 141 6.31 9.98 -12.51
C TYR A 141 5.64 9.28 -13.70
N THR A 142 5.00 8.15 -13.43
CA THR A 142 4.32 7.32 -14.42
C THR A 142 3.09 8.00 -15.01
N LEU A 143 2.44 8.88 -14.27
CA LEU A 143 1.22 9.58 -14.70
C LEU A 143 1.43 11.09 -14.77
N SER A 144 0.75 11.70 -15.73
CA SER A 144 0.56 13.16 -15.76
C SER A 144 -0.49 13.61 -14.73
N ASP A 145 -0.45 14.89 -14.38
CA ASP A 145 -1.44 15.51 -13.48
C ASP A 145 -2.88 15.31 -13.96
N ASP A 146 -3.10 15.42 -15.27
CA ASP A 146 -4.44 15.28 -15.85
C ASP A 146 -4.96 13.85 -15.71
N GLN A 147 -4.10 12.85 -15.96
CA GLN A 147 -4.43 11.43 -15.74
C GLN A 147 -4.70 11.12 -14.27
N VAL A 148 -3.90 11.67 -13.34
CA VAL A 148 -4.12 11.51 -11.89
C VAL A 148 -5.49 12.07 -11.48
N LEU A 149 -5.83 13.27 -11.96
CA LEU A 149 -7.12 13.90 -11.66
C LEU A 149 -8.29 13.17 -12.31
N GLU A 150 -8.10 12.63 -13.51
CA GLU A 150 -9.11 11.84 -14.21
C GLU A 150 -9.40 10.51 -13.50
N LEU A 151 -8.37 9.76 -13.11
CA LEU A 151 -8.52 8.56 -12.28
C LEU A 151 -9.21 8.87 -10.95
N ALA A 152 -8.89 10.00 -10.31
CA ALA A 152 -9.56 10.41 -9.10
C ALA A 152 -11.05 10.71 -9.30
N ARG A 153 -11.44 11.28 -10.46
CA ARG A 153 -12.87 11.48 -10.81
C ARG A 153 -13.57 10.14 -11.03
N TYR A 154 -12.93 9.18 -11.71
CA TYR A 154 -13.47 7.82 -11.85
C TYR A 154 -13.67 7.16 -10.48
N ALA A 155 -12.68 7.26 -9.60
CA ALA A 155 -12.74 6.71 -8.25
C ALA A 155 -13.93 7.26 -7.44
N VAL A 156 -14.11 8.58 -7.42
CA VAL A 156 -15.22 9.24 -6.71
C VAL A 156 -16.58 8.85 -7.31
N ALA A 157 -16.68 8.74 -8.63
CA ALA A 157 -17.92 8.31 -9.28
C ALA A 157 -18.28 6.85 -8.93
N ILE A 158 -17.29 5.95 -8.90
CA ILE A 158 -17.46 4.54 -8.52
C ILE A 158 -17.91 4.45 -7.04
N GLU A 159 -17.23 5.14 -6.13
CA GLU A 159 -17.60 5.17 -4.71
C GLU A 159 -19.02 5.71 -4.50
N ALA A 160 -19.39 6.80 -5.17
CA ALA A 160 -20.73 7.37 -5.09
C ALA A 160 -21.79 6.38 -5.56
N HIS A 161 -21.54 5.67 -6.67
CA HIS A 161 -22.43 4.64 -7.19
C HIS A 161 -22.66 3.51 -6.18
N TYR A 162 -21.59 2.91 -5.65
CA TYR A 162 -21.72 1.79 -4.72
C TYR A 162 -22.23 2.20 -3.35
N SER A 163 -21.89 3.42 -2.88
CA SER A 163 -22.42 3.96 -1.63
C SER A 163 -23.93 4.17 -1.72
N ALA A 164 -24.42 4.75 -2.83
CA ALA A 164 -25.85 4.92 -3.06
C ALA A 164 -26.60 3.59 -3.15
N ARG A 165 -26.01 2.57 -3.80
CA ARG A 165 -26.64 1.25 -3.93
C ARG A 165 -26.75 0.47 -2.63
N ASN A 166 -25.87 0.73 -1.66
CA ASN A 166 -25.81 0.00 -0.40
C ASN A 166 -26.32 0.83 0.79
N ASP A 167 -26.82 2.05 0.54
CA ASP A 167 -27.31 3.01 1.54
C ASP A 167 -26.35 3.23 2.72
N ARG A 168 -25.04 3.19 2.43
CA ARG A 168 -23.97 3.43 3.40
C ARG A 168 -22.69 3.82 2.68
N PRO A 169 -21.79 4.59 3.33
CA PRO A 169 -20.47 4.88 2.77
C PRO A 169 -19.72 3.58 2.44
N MET A 170 -19.37 3.40 1.18
CA MET A 170 -18.68 2.22 0.68
C MET A 170 -17.42 2.64 -0.06
N PRO A 171 -16.28 2.78 0.66
CA PRO A 171 -15.01 3.02 0.01
C PRO A 171 -14.62 1.86 -0.90
N MET A 172 -13.85 2.14 -1.93
CA MET A 172 -13.58 1.23 -3.03
C MET A 172 -12.07 1.04 -3.23
N ASP A 173 -11.71 -0.18 -3.55
CA ASP A 173 -10.42 -0.63 -4.09
C ASP A 173 -10.63 -0.92 -5.59
N VAL A 174 -9.88 -0.21 -6.45
CA VAL A 174 -10.10 -0.18 -7.90
C VAL A 174 -8.79 -0.39 -8.64
N GLU A 175 -8.77 -1.36 -9.55
CA GLU A 175 -7.64 -1.59 -10.46
C GLU A 175 -7.87 -0.85 -11.79
N TRP A 176 -6.81 -0.24 -12.31
CA TRP A 176 -6.86 0.56 -13.53
C TRP A 176 -5.64 0.32 -14.41
N ALA A 177 -5.79 0.62 -15.71
CA ALA A 177 -4.71 0.56 -16.70
C ALA A 177 -4.81 1.72 -17.68
N SER A 178 -3.65 2.24 -18.08
CA SER A 178 -3.49 3.17 -19.20
C SER A 178 -3.07 2.39 -20.44
N ASP A 179 -3.78 2.60 -21.53
CA ASP A 179 -3.39 2.07 -22.84
C ASP A 179 -2.22 2.89 -23.40
N GLY A 180 -1.06 2.26 -23.60
CA GLY A 180 0.15 2.96 -24.06
C GLY A 180 -0.01 3.72 -25.38
N PRO A 181 -0.62 3.14 -26.43
CA PRO A 181 -0.81 3.82 -27.71
C PRO A 181 -1.76 5.02 -27.68
N SER A 182 -2.90 4.92 -26.99
CA SER A 182 -3.92 5.98 -26.97
C SER A 182 -3.75 6.97 -25.80
N GLY A 183 -3.13 6.53 -24.70
CA GLY A 183 -3.11 7.26 -23.42
C GLY A 183 -4.40 7.14 -22.61
N ASP A 184 -5.42 6.44 -23.14
CA ASP A 184 -6.73 6.29 -22.51
C ASP A 184 -6.64 5.49 -21.20
N LEU A 185 -7.46 5.87 -20.23
CA LEU A 185 -7.53 5.24 -18.92
C LEU A 185 -8.74 4.30 -18.82
N PHE A 186 -8.51 3.10 -18.34
CA PHE A 186 -9.52 2.06 -18.18
C PHE A 186 -9.60 1.58 -16.73
N ILE A 187 -10.82 1.36 -16.25
CA ILE A 187 -11.09 0.67 -14.98
C ILE A 187 -11.27 -0.81 -15.27
N ILE A 188 -10.47 -1.65 -14.62
CA ILE A 188 -10.43 -3.10 -14.86
C ILE A 188 -11.29 -3.84 -13.85
N GLN A 189 -11.16 -3.50 -12.57
CA GLN A 189 -11.88 -4.12 -11.47
C GLN A 189 -12.22 -3.09 -10.40
N ALA A 190 -13.38 -3.21 -9.76
CA ALA A 190 -13.74 -2.41 -8.58
C ALA A 190 -14.40 -3.30 -7.54
N ARG A 191 -13.96 -3.18 -6.28
CA ARG A 191 -14.52 -3.92 -5.13
C ARG A 191 -14.53 -3.05 -3.88
N PRO A 192 -15.38 -3.34 -2.88
CA PRO A 192 -15.36 -2.61 -1.62
C PRO A 192 -14.02 -2.75 -0.90
N GLU A 193 -13.56 -1.67 -0.28
CA GLU A 193 -12.45 -1.65 0.67
C GLU A 193 -12.95 -2.17 2.03
N THR A 194 -12.26 -3.14 2.64
CA THR A 194 -12.75 -3.87 3.82
C THR A 194 -11.91 -3.69 5.10
N VAL A 195 -10.71 -3.12 5.01
CA VAL A 195 -9.79 -2.94 6.14
C VAL A 195 -10.35 -1.94 7.14
N HIS A 196 -10.92 -0.83 6.68
CA HIS A 196 -11.46 0.22 7.57
C HIS A 196 -12.95 0.06 7.88
N ALA A 197 -13.62 -0.98 7.36
CA ALA A 197 -15.05 -1.19 7.53
C ALA A 197 -15.49 -1.56 8.97
N GLY A 198 -14.54 -1.94 9.84
CA GLY A 198 -14.84 -2.48 11.18
C GLY A 198 -14.12 -1.82 12.37
N ARG A 199 -13.32 -0.76 12.18
CA ARG A 199 -12.60 -0.14 13.32
C ARG A 199 -13.55 0.73 14.15
N PRO A 200 -13.66 0.51 15.48
CA PRO A 200 -14.48 1.36 16.33
C PRO A 200 -13.96 2.81 16.30
N ALA A 201 -14.84 3.75 15.97
CA ALA A 201 -14.49 5.16 15.76
C ALA A 201 -13.99 5.89 17.03
N HIS A 202 -14.08 5.25 18.20
CA HIS A 202 -13.95 5.91 19.52
C HIS A 202 -12.66 5.61 20.28
N GLU A 203 -11.73 4.85 19.69
CA GLU A 203 -10.45 4.53 20.33
C GLU A 203 -9.28 4.90 19.41
N LEU A 204 -8.34 5.67 19.95
CA LEU A 204 -7.09 6.04 19.32
C LEU A 204 -5.95 5.31 20.05
N GLU A 205 -5.41 4.29 19.40
CA GLU A 205 -4.21 3.61 19.88
C GLU A 205 -2.97 4.32 19.30
N THR A 206 -2.10 4.81 20.18
CA THR A 206 -0.85 5.46 19.80
C THR A 206 0.34 4.66 20.32
N TYR A 207 1.31 4.43 19.45
CA TYR A 207 2.57 3.82 19.81
C TYR A 207 3.64 4.90 19.82
N ARG A 208 4.51 4.89 20.82
CA ARG A 208 5.64 5.81 20.88
C ARG A 208 6.89 5.06 21.30
N LEU A 209 7.87 5.07 20.40
CA LEU A 209 9.21 4.59 20.69
C LEU A 209 9.86 5.53 21.73
N GLU A 210 10.36 4.98 22.83
CA GLU A 210 10.95 5.78 23.91
C GLU A 210 12.42 6.10 23.64
N ARG A 211 13.09 5.25 22.84
CA ARG A 211 14.48 5.43 22.43
C ARG A 211 14.68 4.91 21.03
N ARG A 212 15.37 5.67 20.18
CA ARG A 212 15.86 5.21 18.88
C ARG A 212 17.15 4.40 19.04
N GLY A 213 17.27 3.32 18.28
CA GLY A 213 18.47 2.50 18.19
C GLY A 213 19.16 2.62 16.83
N GLU A 214 20.08 1.71 16.55
CA GLU A 214 20.67 1.56 15.22
C GLU A 214 19.61 1.15 14.20
N VAL A 215 19.52 1.88 13.09
CA VAL A 215 18.60 1.55 11.99
C VAL A 215 19.26 0.52 11.08
N LEU A 216 18.69 -0.68 11.04
CA LEU A 216 19.14 -1.75 10.14
C LEU A 216 18.64 -1.49 8.72
N VAL A 217 17.33 -1.29 8.55
CA VAL A 217 16.70 -0.95 7.27
C VAL A 217 15.52 0.00 7.45
N ARG A 218 15.11 0.62 6.35
CA ARG A 218 13.97 1.53 6.28
C ARG A 218 13.15 1.21 5.04
N GLY A 219 11.84 1.43 5.11
CA GLY A 219 10.92 1.19 4.00
C GLY A 219 9.65 2.00 4.17
N LYS A 220 8.60 1.66 3.42
CA LYS A 220 7.27 2.26 3.59
C LYS A 220 6.60 1.65 4.82
N SER A 221 6.15 2.52 5.72
CA SER A 221 5.36 2.14 6.89
C SER A 221 3.98 1.64 6.47
N VAL A 222 3.52 0.54 7.08
CA VAL A 222 2.16 0.01 6.98
C VAL A 222 1.57 -0.07 8.38
N GLY A 223 0.50 0.67 8.61
CA GLY A 223 -0.07 0.88 9.93
C GLY A 223 0.72 1.90 10.76
N HIS A 224 0.49 1.88 12.08
CA HIS A 224 1.06 2.84 13.05
C HIS A 224 1.53 2.16 14.34
N ARG A 225 1.68 0.83 14.29
CA ARG A 225 2.05 -0.01 15.45
C ARG A 225 3.56 -0.17 15.54
N ILE A 226 4.02 -0.64 16.69
CA ILE A 226 5.40 -1.11 16.88
C ILE A 226 5.33 -2.58 17.23
N GLY A 227 6.14 -3.39 16.55
CA GLY A 227 6.24 -4.84 16.75
C GLY A 227 7.67 -5.22 17.09
N GLN A 228 7.83 -6.25 17.93
CA GLN A 228 9.13 -6.71 18.40
C GLN A 228 9.21 -8.22 18.39
N GLY A 229 10.38 -8.74 18.05
CA GLY A 229 10.63 -10.17 18.04
C GLY A 229 11.99 -10.50 17.46
N ARG A 230 12.32 -11.79 17.48
CA ARG A 230 13.49 -12.29 16.76
C ARG A 230 13.22 -12.32 15.27
N ALA A 231 14.20 -11.93 14.48
CA ALA A 231 14.13 -11.99 13.04
C ALA A 231 14.07 -13.44 12.56
N ARG A 232 13.16 -13.72 11.64
CA ARG A 232 13.13 -14.96 10.87
C ARG A 232 13.22 -14.61 9.40
N VAL A 233 14.42 -14.71 8.84
CA VAL A 233 14.65 -14.48 7.41
C VAL A 233 14.37 -15.76 6.67
N ILE A 234 13.35 -15.76 5.81
CA ILE A 234 13.02 -16.90 4.94
C ILE A 234 12.87 -16.45 3.50
N ALA A 235 13.55 -17.17 2.61
CA ALA A 235 13.58 -16.87 1.18
C ALA A 235 12.41 -17.52 0.41
N SER A 236 11.77 -18.54 0.99
CA SER A 236 10.76 -19.34 0.31
C SER A 236 9.59 -19.70 1.23
N PRO A 237 8.36 -19.78 0.67
CA PRO A 237 7.20 -20.38 1.31
C PRO A 237 7.45 -21.74 1.98
N ARG A 238 8.40 -22.52 1.47
CA ARG A 238 8.72 -23.87 1.96
C ARG A 238 9.22 -23.88 3.40
N ASP A 239 9.86 -22.79 3.82
CA ASP A 239 10.46 -22.65 5.15
C ASP A 239 9.51 -21.99 6.15
N MET A 240 8.25 -21.75 5.78
CA MET A 240 7.24 -21.11 6.63
C MET A 240 7.03 -21.80 7.98
N ASN A 241 7.20 -23.12 8.02
CA ASN A 241 7.07 -23.91 9.25
C ASN A 241 8.17 -23.62 10.28
N THR A 242 9.23 -22.91 9.88
CA THR A 242 10.32 -22.50 10.78
C THR A 242 10.03 -21.21 11.54
N VAL A 243 8.97 -20.48 11.15
CA VAL A 243 8.61 -19.21 11.77
C VAL A 243 7.80 -19.47 13.04
N GLU A 244 8.37 -19.07 14.17
CA GLU A 244 7.76 -19.21 15.49
C GLU A 244 6.82 -18.03 15.78
N ALA A 245 5.87 -18.25 16.70
CA ALA A 245 4.94 -17.20 17.09
C ALA A 245 5.68 -16.06 17.81
N GLY A 246 5.36 -14.81 17.43
CA GLY A 246 6.03 -13.61 17.96
C GLY A 246 7.33 -13.24 17.27
N GLU A 247 7.77 -13.97 16.24
CA GLU A 247 8.93 -13.57 15.44
C GLU A 247 8.60 -12.46 14.44
N VAL A 248 9.62 -11.70 14.04
CA VAL A 248 9.55 -10.74 12.93
C VAL A 248 9.85 -11.49 11.65
N LEU A 249 8.86 -11.60 10.77
CA LEU A 249 9.02 -12.21 9.47
C LEU A 249 9.80 -11.28 8.54
N VAL A 250 10.91 -11.76 7.97
CA VAL A 250 11.70 -11.01 6.98
C VAL A 250 11.80 -11.83 5.69
N THR A 251 11.34 -11.29 4.57
CA THR A 251 11.34 -12.00 3.29
C THR A 251 11.43 -11.04 2.08
N ASP A 252 11.59 -11.56 0.87
CA ASP A 252 11.68 -10.72 -0.33
C ASP A 252 10.30 -10.14 -0.71
N ILE A 253 9.30 -11.02 -0.79
CA ILE A 253 7.90 -10.73 -1.10
C ILE A 253 7.00 -11.74 -0.38
N THR A 254 5.75 -11.35 -0.11
CA THR A 254 4.72 -12.28 0.39
C THR A 254 3.64 -12.46 -0.66
N ASP A 255 3.16 -13.68 -0.80
CA ASP A 255 1.93 -14.04 -1.49
C ASP A 255 0.92 -14.61 -0.47
N PRO A 256 -0.30 -14.98 -0.87
CA PRO A 256 -1.29 -15.46 0.09
C PRO A 256 -0.97 -16.79 0.79
N ASP A 257 -0.01 -17.59 0.32
CA ASP A 257 0.42 -18.79 1.04
C ASP A 257 1.04 -18.42 2.40
N TRP A 258 1.49 -17.17 2.55
CA TRP A 258 2.13 -16.65 3.76
C TRP A 258 1.14 -16.27 4.87
N GLU A 259 -0.16 -16.17 4.59
CA GLU A 259 -1.18 -15.74 5.55
C GLU A 259 -1.13 -16.48 6.91
N PRO A 260 -0.95 -17.82 6.97
CA PRO A 260 -0.89 -18.54 8.24
C PRO A 260 0.30 -18.12 9.11
N VAL A 261 1.44 -17.83 8.49
CA VAL A 261 2.65 -17.36 9.18
C VAL A 261 2.49 -15.91 9.59
N MET A 262 2.01 -15.06 8.69
CA MET A 262 1.80 -13.63 8.96
C MET A 262 0.92 -13.42 10.19
N LYS A 263 -0.13 -14.24 10.38
CA LYS A 263 -1.00 -14.21 11.58
C LYS A 263 -0.28 -14.44 12.91
N ARG A 264 0.85 -15.13 12.88
CA ARG A 264 1.63 -15.48 14.08
C ARG A 264 2.83 -14.56 14.29
N SER A 265 3.19 -13.75 13.30
CA SER A 265 4.34 -12.84 13.36
C SER A 265 4.04 -11.59 14.20
N ALA A 266 5.06 -11.07 14.89
CA ALA A 266 4.97 -9.81 15.63
C ALA A 266 5.12 -8.58 14.73
N ALA A 267 5.81 -8.73 13.60
CA ALA A 267 5.95 -7.72 12.55
C ALA A 267 6.36 -8.38 11.23
N ILE A 268 6.23 -7.65 10.12
CA ILE A 268 6.59 -8.11 8.77
C ILE A 268 7.55 -7.11 8.13
N VAL A 269 8.61 -7.60 7.49
CA VAL A 269 9.57 -6.80 6.74
C VAL A 269 9.75 -7.42 5.36
N THR A 270 9.53 -6.64 4.30
CA THR A 270 9.75 -7.11 2.92
C THR A 270 10.73 -6.24 2.15
N ASN A 271 11.53 -6.84 1.28
CA ASN A 271 12.39 -6.10 0.36
C ASN A 271 11.56 -5.33 -0.68
N ARG A 272 10.52 -5.96 -1.22
CA ARG A 272 9.69 -5.39 -2.29
C ARG A 272 8.29 -5.05 -1.80
N GLY A 273 7.64 -4.14 -2.52
CA GLY A 273 6.22 -3.80 -2.34
C GLY A 273 5.96 -2.36 -1.92
N GLY A 274 4.80 -1.85 -2.36
CA GLY A 274 4.24 -0.58 -1.91
C GLY A 274 3.18 -0.77 -0.81
N ARG A 275 2.57 0.33 -0.38
CA ARG A 275 1.46 0.31 0.61
C ARG A 275 0.23 -0.49 0.16
N THR A 276 0.13 -0.78 -1.12
CA THR A 276 -1.02 -1.49 -1.70
C THR A 276 -0.69 -2.95 -2.01
N CYS A 277 0.50 -3.44 -1.62
CA CYS A 277 0.88 -4.83 -1.85
C CYS A 277 0.12 -5.81 -0.95
N HIS A 278 0.20 -7.09 -1.30
CA HIS A 278 -0.33 -8.18 -0.49
C HIS A 278 0.11 -8.12 0.99
N ALA A 279 1.43 -7.98 1.23
CA ALA A 279 1.98 -7.85 2.59
C ALA A 279 1.30 -6.71 3.36
N ALA A 280 1.14 -5.55 2.73
CA ALA A 280 0.58 -4.38 3.36
C ALA A 280 -0.93 -4.53 3.65
N ILE A 281 -1.70 -5.09 2.71
CA ILE A 281 -3.13 -5.34 2.88
C ILE A 281 -3.36 -6.31 4.05
N VAL A 282 -2.72 -7.47 4.02
CA VAL A 282 -2.89 -8.51 5.05
C VAL A 282 -2.37 -8.03 6.41
N ALA A 283 -1.23 -7.34 6.46
CA ALA A 283 -0.72 -6.76 7.71
C ALA A 283 -1.73 -5.81 8.36
N ARG A 284 -2.42 -4.96 7.57
CA ARG A 284 -3.47 -4.07 8.11
C ARG A 284 -4.69 -4.81 8.61
N GLU A 285 -5.15 -5.84 7.89
CA GLU A 285 -6.27 -6.69 8.30
C GLU A 285 -5.98 -7.42 9.62
N LEU A 286 -4.75 -7.89 9.79
CA LEU A 286 -4.29 -8.58 10.98
C LEU A 286 -3.87 -7.63 12.11
N GLY A 287 -3.71 -6.33 11.82
CA GLY A 287 -3.24 -5.34 12.77
C GLY A 287 -1.77 -5.57 13.19
N ILE A 288 -0.94 -6.05 12.28
CA ILE A 288 0.48 -6.30 12.51
C ILE A 288 1.28 -5.19 11.80
N PRO A 289 2.29 -4.57 12.46
CA PRO A 289 3.12 -3.56 11.79
C PRO A 289 3.94 -4.19 10.67
N ALA A 290 4.02 -3.51 9.53
CA ALA A 290 4.85 -3.96 8.42
C ALA A 290 5.68 -2.82 7.81
N VAL A 291 6.92 -3.14 7.44
CA VAL A 291 7.81 -2.24 6.70
C VAL A 291 8.11 -2.89 5.36
N VAL A 292 7.55 -2.34 4.29
CA VAL A 292 7.62 -2.91 2.94
C VAL A 292 8.50 -2.06 2.03
N GLY A 293 9.07 -2.67 0.98
CA GLY A 293 9.92 -1.93 0.04
C GLY A 293 11.25 -1.50 0.66
N THR A 294 11.86 -2.33 1.52
CA THR A 294 13.16 -2.03 2.14
C THR A 294 14.34 -2.12 1.17
N GLY A 295 14.18 -2.80 0.04
CA GLY A 295 15.23 -3.06 -0.94
C GLY A 295 16.17 -4.20 -0.52
N ASP A 296 16.78 -4.10 0.67
CA ASP A 296 17.87 -4.98 1.12
C ASP A 296 17.67 -5.59 2.52
N GLY A 297 16.44 -5.60 3.04
CA GLY A 297 16.06 -6.17 4.33
C GLY A 297 16.58 -7.58 4.58
N THR A 298 16.39 -8.50 3.62
CA THR A 298 16.85 -9.90 3.75
C THR A 298 18.37 -10.05 3.76
N ALA A 299 19.12 -9.08 3.23
CA ALA A 299 20.58 -9.11 3.21
C ALA A 299 21.20 -8.47 4.46
N ARG A 300 20.53 -7.46 5.04
CA ARG A 300 21.04 -6.69 6.20
C ARG A 300 20.61 -7.24 7.54
N ILE A 301 19.54 -8.04 7.59
CA ILE A 301 19.03 -8.64 8.81
C ILE A 301 19.43 -10.11 8.83
N ALA A 302 19.97 -10.59 9.97
CA ALA A 302 20.26 -12.01 10.18
C ALA A 302 19.14 -12.69 10.99
N THR A 303 18.80 -13.93 10.65
CA THR A 303 17.89 -14.76 11.46
C THR A 303 18.40 -14.88 12.89
N GLY A 304 17.49 -14.72 13.86
CA GLY A 304 17.77 -14.74 15.29
C GLY A 304 18.10 -13.37 15.91
N ALA A 305 18.36 -12.34 15.09
CA ALA A 305 18.58 -10.99 15.59
C ALA A 305 17.32 -10.44 16.28
N GLU A 306 17.45 -9.83 17.45
CA GLU A 306 16.33 -9.11 18.06
C GLU A 306 16.06 -7.81 17.30
N LEU A 307 14.80 -7.56 16.97
CA LEU A 307 14.38 -6.41 16.17
C LEU A 307 13.24 -5.64 16.82
N THR A 308 13.21 -4.33 16.53
CA THR A 308 12.03 -3.49 16.72
C THR A 308 11.61 -2.90 15.38
N VAL A 309 10.40 -3.22 14.95
CA VAL A 309 9.80 -2.70 13.71
C VAL A 309 8.83 -1.58 14.08
N SER A 310 9.17 -0.35 13.73
CA SER A 310 8.43 0.86 14.06
C SER A 310 7.71 1.42 12.83
N CYS A 311 6.38 1.43 12.88
CA CYS A 311 5.51 2.11 11.91
C CYS A 311 4.90 3.40 12.50
N ALA A 312 5.32 3.80 13.71
CA ALA A 312 4.73 4.90 14.47
C ALA A 312 5.36 6.27 14.21
N GLU A 313 6.32 6.35 13.28
CA GLU A 313 7.14 7.54 13.03
C GLU A 313 6.80 8.21 11.68
N GLY A 314 5.56 8.03 11.22
CA GLY A 314 5.03 8.59 9.98
C GLY A 314 5.06 7.59 8.84
N ASP A 315 5.36 8.08 7.64
CA ASP A 315 5.24 7.28 6.42
C ASP A 315 6.44 6.37 6.15
N THR A 316 7.58 6.68 6.76
CA THR A 316 8.77 5.82 6.74
C THR A 316 8.71 4.86 7.91
N GLY A 317 8.75 3.56 7.61
CA GLY A 317 8.90 2.51 8.59
C GLY A 317 10.37 2.22 8.86
N TYR A 318 10.72 1.98 10.13
CA TYR A 318 12.09 1.72 10.57
C TYR A 318 12.21 0.35 11.22
N VAL A 319 13.26 -0.39 10.85
CA VAL A 319 13.65 -1.61 11.52
C VAL A 319 14.93 -1.33 12.31
N TYR A 320 14.82 -1.38 13.63
CA TYR A 320 15.91 -1.13 14.55
C TYR A 320 16.52 -2.43 15.07
N ALA A 321 17.82 -2.39 15.36
CA ALA A 321 18.50 -3.45 16.10
C ALA A 321 18.08 -3.44 17.58
N GLY A 322 17.79 -4.63 18.11
CA GLY A 322 17.42 -4.87 19.49
C GLY A 322 15.93 -4.65 19.80
N ALA A 323 15.52 -5.09 20.99
CA ALA A 323 14.21 -4.81 21.58
C ALA A 323 14.24 -3.44 22.28
N LEU A 324 13.79 -2.40 21.58
CA LEU A 324 13.74 -1.02 22.06
C LEU A 324 12.46 -0.76 22.88
N PRO A 325 12.54 -0.08 24.04
CA PRO A 325 11.35 0.23 24.80
C PRO A 325 10.39 1.13 24.01
N PHE A 326 9.11 0.75 23.97
CA PHE A 326 8.04 1.57 23.44
C PHE A 326 6.82 1.50 24.37
N ARG A 327 5.99 2.54 24.30
CA ARG A 327 4.73 2.59 25.04
C ARG A 327 3.55 2.59 24.09
N THR A 328 2.50 1.88 24.48
CA THR A 328 1.19 1.94 23.84
C THR A 328 0.25 2.74 24.73
N GLN A 329 -0.43 3.74 24.16
CA GLN A 329 -1.47 4.48 24.84
C GLN A 329 -2.77 4.37 24.05
N VAL A 330 -3.79 3.80 24.69
CA VAL A 330 -5.15 3.77 24.15
C VAL A 330 -5.91 4.95 24.73
N HIS A 331 -6.27 5.89 23.87
CA HIS A 331 -7.07 7.05 24.23
C HIS A 331 -8.50 6.84 23.77
N LYS A 332 -9.46 6.90 24.69
CA LYS A 332 -10.88 6.97 24.33
C LYS A 332 -11.18 8.38 23.85
N LEU A 333 -11.62 8.51 22.61
CA LEU A 333 -11.98 9.80 22.04
C LEU A 333 -13.27 10.30 22.70
N ALA A 334 -13.23 11.54 23.19
CA ALA A 334 -14.38 12.14 23.86
C ALA A 334 -15.56 12.28 22.88
N THR A 335 -16.72 11.77 23.28
CA THR A 335 -18.01 11.90 22.56
C THR A 335 -18.93 12.92 23.23
N GLY A 336 -18.43 13.65 24.24
CA GLY A 336 -19.19 14.60 25.06
C GLY A 336 -19.32 16.01 24.45
N ALA A 337 -19.91 16.92 25.23
CA ALA A 337 -20.09 18.30 24.83
C ALA A 337 -18.75 19.00 24.55
N ARG A 338 -18.64 19.66 23.40
CA ARG A 338 -17.46 20.44 23.03
C ARG A 338 -17.33 21.67 23.95
N PRO A 339 -16.11 22.05 24.36
CA PRO A 339 -15.89 23.28 25.12
C PRO A 339 -16.31 24.51 24.30
N ARG A 340 -16.58 25.63 24.98
CA ARG A 340 -16.89 26.92 24.31
C ARG A 340 -15.70 27.46 23.52
N THR A 341 -14.48 27.13 23.94
CA THR A 341 -13.24 27.52 23.27
C THR A 341 -12.91 26.50 22.18
N HIS A 342 -12.61 26.98 20.97
CA HIS A 342 -12.14 26.13 19.88
C HIS A 342 -10.81 25.43 20.25
N VAL A 343 -10.79 24.11 20.13
CA VAL A 343 -9.62 23.27 20.38
C VAL A 343 -8.93 23.00 19.04
N MET A 344 -7.91 23.80 18.72
CA MET A 344 -7.15 23.69 17.47
C MET A 344 -5.85 22.91 17.65
N MET A 345 -5.33 22.36 16.55
CA MET A 345 -4.08 21.59 16.52
C MET A 345 -2.87 22.45 16.14
N ASN A 346 -1.72 22.11 16.73
CA ASN A 346 -0.41 22.50 16.25
C ASN A 346 0.18 21.32 15.47
N VAL A 347 0.32 21.47 14.16
CA VAL A 347 0.77 20.43 13.23
C VAL A 347 2.04 20.90 12.54
N GLY A 348 2.98 20.00 12.28
CA GLY A 348 4.20 20.33 11.55
C GLY A 348 4.56 19.30 10.49
N ASP A 349 4.40 18.02 10.81
CA ASP A 349 4.70 16.93 9.88
C ASP A 349 3.48 16.58 9.02
N PRO A 350 3.53 16.81 7.68
CA PRO A 350 2.42 16.50 6.79
C PRO A 350 2.11 15.00 6.71
N ASP A 351 3.09 14.13 6.97
CA ASP A 351 2.91 12.67 6.89
C ASP A 351 1.88 12.16 7.93
N HIS A 352 1.65 12.91 9.01
CA HIS A 352 0.69 12.56 10.05
C HIS A 352 -0.70 13.20 9.87
N ALA A 353 -0.89 14.06 8.86
CA ALA A 353 -2.08 14.90 8.75
C ALA A 353 -3.40 14.10 8.71
N PHE A 354 -3.43 13.01 7.94
CA PHE A 354 -4.64 12.18 7.80
C PHE A 354 -4.98 11.41 9.08
N HIS A 355 -3.97 10.98 9.85
CA HIS A 355 -4.19 10.36 11.15
C HIS A 355 -4.75 11.36 12.16
N LEU A 356 -4.18 12.56 12.20
CA LEU A 356 -4.60 13.63 13.12
C LEU A 356 -6.03 14.10 12.83
N ALA A 357 -6.48 14.05 11.58
CA ALA A 357 -7.85 14.42 11.19
C ALA A 357 -8.94 13.61 11.93
N ARG A 358 -8.61 12.44 12.49
CA ARG A 358 -9.55 11.61 13.27
C ARG A 358 -9.78 12.11 14.69
N ILE A 359 -8.86 12.91 15.23
CA ILE A 359 -8.97 13.43 16.60
C ILE A 359 -9.98 14.59 16.58
N PRO A 360 -11.00 14.60 17.46
CA PRO A 360 -11.94 15.72 17.52
C PRO A 360 -11.22 17.06 17.76
N ASN A 361 -11.32 17.97 16.79
CA ASN A 361 -10.65 19.27 16.82
C ASN A 361 -11.45 20.33 16.03
N ASP A 362 -11.08 21.60 16.18
CA ASP A 362 -11.68 22.78 15.53
C ASP A 362 -10.81 23.32 14.37
N GLY A 363 -9.86 22.51 13.88
CA GLY A 363 -8.94 22.84 12.80
C GLY A 363 -7.48 22.95 13.25
N VAL A 364 -6.65 23.50 12.37
CA VAL A 364 -5.22 23.73 12.62
C VAL A 364 -5.02 25.20 12.98
N GLY A 365 -4.53 25.46 14.19
CA GLY A 365 -4.22 26.80 14.69
C GLY A 365 -2.79 27.24 14.39
N LEU A 366 -1.88 26.27 14.21
CA LEU A 366 -0.51 26.50 13.79
C LEU A 366 -0.05 25.35 12.88
N ALA A 367 0.35 25.69 11.65
CA ALA A 367 1.00 24.78 10.73
C ALA A 367 2.48 25.18 10.60
N ARG A 368 3.39 24.34 11.09
CA ARG A 368 4.83 24.60 11.10
C ARG A 368 5.47 24.16 9.78
N MET A 369 6.14 25.10 9.10
CA MET A 369 6.72 24.85 7.78
C MET A 369 8.09 24.18 7.84
N GLU A 370 8.81 24.30 8.95
CA GLU A 370 10.20 23.83 9.07
C GLU A 370 10.37 22.35 8.70
N PHE A 371 9.40 21.49 9.03
CA PHE A 371 9.44 20.06 8.71
C PHE A 371 9.33 19.78 7.21
N ILE A 372 8.61 20.61 6.46
CA ILE A 372 8.55 20.49 4.99
C ILE A 372 9.94 20.79 4.42
N ILE A 373 10.60 21.82 4.92
CA ILE A 373 11.93 22.21 4.45
C ILE A 373 12.96 21.14 4.83
N SER A 374 12.98 20.70 6.09
CA SER A 374 14.00 19.77 6.60
C SER A 374 13.82 18.34 6.11
N ASN A 375 12.58 17.89 5.88
CA ASN A 375 12.31 16.48 5.58
C ASN A 375 12.04 16.22 4.10
N LEU A 376 11.38 17.15 3.40
CA LEU A 376 10.99 16.98 2.00
C LEU A 376 11.93 17.71 1.05
N ILE A 377 12.19 19.01 1.27
CA ILE A 377 12.98 19.83 0.33
C ILE A 377 14.48 19.56 0.50
N ARG A 378 15.00 19.52 1.74
CA ARG A 378 16.39 19.20 2.13
C ARG A 378 17.50 20.02 1.44
N ILE A 379 17.13 21.06 0.70
CA ILE A 379 18.04 21.89 -0.08
C ILE A 379 17.80 23.34 0.34
N HIS A 380 18.89 24.08 0.51
CA HIS A 380 18.80 25.51 0.80
C HIS A 380 18.18 26.24 -0.41
N PRO A 381 17.19 27.14 -0.22
CA PRO A 381 16.48 27.79 -1.33
C PRO A 381 17.42 28.57 -2.26
N ALA A 382 18.49 29.17 -1.74
CA ALA A 382 19.49 29.85 -2.58
C ALA A 382 20.20 28.90 -3.56
N ALA A 383 20.45 27.64 -3.17
CA ALA A 383 21.04 26.65 -4.07
C ALA A 383 20.07 26.26 -5.19
N ALA A 384 18.77 26.20 -4.90
CA ALA A 384 17.75 25.97 -5.93
C ALA A 384 17.61 27.17 -6.89
N LEU A 385 17.67 28.40 -6.37
CA LEU A 385 17.59 29.63 -7.18
C LEU A 385 18.83 29.84 -8.06
N GLY A 386 20.02 29.57 -7.51
CA GLY A 386 21.31 29.67 -8.20
C GLY A 386 21.74 28.37 -8.86
N TYR A 387 20.82 27.46 -9.19
CA TYR A 387 21.19 26.12 -9.70
C TYR A 387 22.08 26.19 -10.95
N ALA A 388 21.83 27.17 -11.82
CA ALA A 388 22.64 27.42 -13.01
C ALA A 388 24.08 27.87 -12.69
N ASP A 389 24.31 28.45 -11.50
CA ASP A 389 25.60 28.98 -11.05
C ASP A 389 26.39 28.00 -10.16
N LEU A 390 25.82 26.81 -9.87
CA LEU A 390 26.45 25.76 -9.07
C LEU A 390 27.37 24.82 -9.89
N SER A 391 27.68 25.19 -11.13
CA SER A 391 28.54 24.42 -12.05
C SER A 391 30.00 24.39 -11.62
#